data_AF-A0A5N9F264-F1
#
_entry.id   AF-A0A5N9F264-F1
#
_cell.length_a   1.000
_cell.length_b   1.000
_cell.length_c   1.000
_cell.angle_alpha   90.00
_cell.angle_beta   90.00
_cell.angle_gamma   90.00
#
_symmetry.space_group_name_H-M   'P 1'
#
loop_
_entity.id
_entity.type
_entity.pdbx_description
1 polymer ?
#
loop_
_entity_poly.entity_id
_entity_poly.type
_entity_poly.pdbx_seq_one_letter_code
_entity_poly.pdbx_strand_id
1 'polypeptide(L)'
;MLSRYVEKHSVLQIINRIGEYYLTGFSCASTGQSNTFQGMGFHYRFSRGDRVQIISGKHKGATGTVDANVFQRSVDFPKHHTPCHHVLLDNHFVITINVNQVEPLGSL
;
A
#
# COMPACT_ATOMS: atom_id res chain seq x y z
N MET A 1 -13.54 31.77 29.58
CA MET A 1 -14.07 30.40 29.54
C MET A 1 -14.55 30.14 28.11
N LEU A 2 -14.06 29.05 27.49
CA LEU A 2 -14.30 28.56 26.11
C LEU A 2 -13.70 29.37 24.95
N SER A 3 -12.40 29.14 24.70
CA SER A 3 -11.72 29.45 23.44
C SER A 3 -12.15 28.44 22.36
N ARG A 4 -12.67 28.94 21.23
CA ARG A 4 -12.97 28.12 20.05
C ARG A 4 -11.66 27.80 19.33
N TYR A 5 -11.21 26.55 19.46
CA TYR A 5 -10.04 26.01 18.78
C TYR A 5 -10.36 25.84 17.29
N VAL A 6 -10.09 26.86 16.48
CA VAL A 6 -10.08 26.78 15.02
C VAL A 6 -8.63 26.75 14.58
N GLU A 7 -8.02 25.57 14.61
CA GLU A 7 -6.67 25.39 14.06
C GLU A 7 -6.80 25.02 12.59
N LYS A 8 -6.62 26.04 11.74
CA LYS A 8 -6.49 25.91 10.30
C LYS A 8 -5.21 25.12 10.01
N HIS A 9 -5.32 23.81 9.85
CA HIS A 9 -4.20 23.01 9.36
C HIS A 9 -3.92 23.37 7.90
N SER A 10 -2.90 24.22 7.76
CA SER A 10 -2.32 24.71 6.53
C SER A 10 -2.08 23.60 5.51
N VAL A 11 -2.51 23.83 4.26
CA VAL A 11 -2.26 22.98 3.09
C VAL A 11 -0.77 22.61 2.95
N LEU A 12 0.15 23.41 3.51
CA LEU A 12 1.59 23.13 3.54
C LEU A 12 1.99 21.92 4.40
N GLN A 13 1.24 21.56 5.46
CA GLN A 13 1.52 20.33 6.21
C GLN A 13 1.13 19.06 5.43
N ILE A 14 0.13 19.17 4.55
CA ILE A 14 -0.25 18.06 3.67
C ILE A 14 0.83 17.86 2.60
N ILE A 15 1.35 18.95 2.01
CA ILE A 15 2.38 18.88 0.95
C ILE A 15 3.71 18.34 1.45
N ASN A 16 4.15 18.69 2.67
CA ASN A 16 5.39 18.13 3.23
C ASN A 16 5.30 16.63 3.55
N ARG A 17 4.09 16.05 3.59
CA ARG A 17 3.93 14.60 3.67
C ARG A 17 3.99 13.90 2.31
N ILE A 18 3.95 14.63 1.21
CA ILE A 18 4.00 14.07 -0.16
C ILE A 18 5.44 14.10 -0.71
N GLY A 19 6.29 15.02 -0.19
CA GLY A 19 7.66 15.24 -0.66
C GLY A 19 8.64 14.09 -0.45
N GLU A 20 8.40 13.19 0.51
CA GLU A 20 9.27 12.01 0.72
C GLU A 20 8.88 10.78 -0.13
N TYR A 21 7.76 10.83 -0.87
CA TYR A 21 7.25 9.68 -1.64
C TYR A 21 7.69 9.62 -3.10
N TYR A 22 8.49 10.57 -3.59
CA TYR A 22 8.97 10.62 -4.99
C TYR A 22 10.43 10.16 -5.18
N LEU A 23 11.10 9.63 -4.16
CA LEU A 23 12.54 9.32 -4.21
C LEU A 23 12.93 7.83 -4.25
N THR A 24 12.04 6.90 -4.57
CA THR A 24 12.47 5.53 -4.92
C THR A 24 12.50 5.34 -6.42
N GLY A 25 13.56 5.90 -7.00
CA GLY A 25 14.38 5.35 -8.07
C GLY A 25 13.70 4.65 -9.25
N PHE A 26 13.80 5.30 -10.42
CA PHE A 26 13.98 4.56 -11.67
C PHE A 26 15.20 3.62 -11.50
N SER A 27 14.96 2.33 -11.31
CA SER A 27 16.00 1.31 -11.40
C SER A 27 15.79 0.54 -12.69
N CYS A 28 16.70 0.77 -13.63
CA CYS A 28 16.87 -0.04 -14.83
C CYS A 28 17.08 -1.51 -14.45
N ALA A 29 16.61 -2.41 -15.31
CA ALA A 29 16.58 -3.86 -15.16
C ALA A 29 17.74 -4.45 -14.34
N SER A 30 17.40 -5.08 -13.21
CA SER A 30 18.28 -6.02 -12.53
C SER A 30 17.42 -7.23 -12.13
N THR A 31 17.60 -8.33 -12.86
CA THR A 31 17.18 -9.66 -12.42
C THR A 31 17.81 -9.92 -11.04
N GLY A 32 17.01 -9.88 -9.97
CA GLY A 32 17.44 -10.35 -8.63
C GLY A 32 17.53 -9.35 -7.47
N GLN A 33 16.81 -8.21 -7.46
CA GLN A 33 16.69 -7.43 -6.23
C GLN A 33 15.63 -8.03 -5.29
N SER A 34 16.08 -8.57 -4.15
CA SER A 34 15.22 -8.96 -3.04
C SER A 34 14.52 -7.73 -2.47
N ASN A 35 13.19 -7.69 -2.50
CA ASN A 35 12.35 -6.62 -1.93
C ASN A 35 12.34 -6.62 -0.39
N THR A 36 13.38 -7.16 0.26
CA THR A 36 13.46 -7.20 1.72
C THR A 36 13.97 -5.87 2.24
N PHE A 37 13.07 -5.06 2.80
CA PHE A 37 13.47 -4.02 3.75
C PHE A 37 13.92 -4.76 5.03
N GLN A 38 15.22 -5.09 5.11
CA GLN A 38 15.82 -6.05 6.06
C GLN A 38 15.77 -5.66 7.56
N GLY A 39 14.92 -4.71 7.97
CA GLY A 39 14.74 -4.30 9.37
C GLY A 39 13.41 -4.73 10.02
N MET A 40 12.45 -5.24 9.25
CA MET A 40 11.10 -5.55 9.72
C MET A 40 10.76 -6.97 9.25
N GLY A 41 10.48 -7.91 10.17
CA GLY A 41 10.36 -9.36 9.93
C GLY A 41 9.17 -9.81 9.08
N PHE A 42 8.84 -9.10 8.01
CA PHE A 42 7.73 -9.38 7.11
C PHE A 42 8.25 -9.48 5.67
N HIS A 43 7.90 -10.57 4.98
CA HIS A 43 8.29 -10.81 3.59
C HIS A 43 7.10 -10.50 2.67
N TYR A 44 7.26 -9.55 1.76
CA TYR A 44 6.27 -9.34 0.69
C TYR A 44 6.33 -10.51 -0.28
N ARG A 45 5.26 -11.31 -0.34
CA ARG A 45 5.15 -12.43 -1.30
C ARG A 45 5.00 -11.96 -2.74
N PHE A 46 4.37 -10.79 -2.93
CA PHE A 46 4.08 -10.21 -4.23
C PHE A 46 4.87 -8.92 -4.47
N SER A 47 5.13 -8.66 -5.74
CA SER A 47 5.86 -7.51 -6.26
C SER A 47 5.05 -6.80 -7.34
N ARG A 48 5.50 -5.61 -7.73
CA ARG A 48 4.85 -4.84 -8.79
C ARG A 48 4.65 -5.67 -10.07
N GLY A 49 3.45 -5.64 -10.62
CA GLY A 49 3.06 -6.41 -11.80
C GLY A 49 2.36 -7.74 -11.50
N ASP A 50 2.47 -8.26 -10.28
CA ASP A 50 1.83 -9.51 -9.90
C ASP A 50 0.30 -9.37 -9.89
N ARG A 51 -0.37 -10.39 -10.44
CA ARG A 51 -1.84 -10.50 -10.43
C ARG A 51 -2.31 -11.17 -9.16
N VAL A 52 -3.21 -10.52 -8.44
CA VAL A 52 -3.71 -10.98 -7.15
C VAL A 52 -5.23 -10.96 -7.08
N GLN A 53 -5.77 -11.82 -6.24
CA GLN A 53 -7.16 -11.78 -5.78
C GLN A 53 -7.20 -11.44 -4.29
N ILE A 54 -8.11 -10.55 -3.92
CA ILE A 54 -8.35 -10.20 -2.52
C ILE A 54 -9.26 -11.25 -1.91
N ILE A 55 -8.79 -11.92 -0.85
CA ILE A 55 -9.47 -13.09 -0.27
C ILE A 55 -10.29 -12.78 1.00
N SER A 56 -10.11 -11.61 1.60
CA SER A 56 -10.79 -11.20 2.82
C SER A 56 -10.97 -9.68 2.92
N GLY A 57 -11.84 -9.23 3.82
CA GLY A 57 -12.10 -7.81 4.07
C GLY A 57 -13.05 -7.15 3.05
N LYS A 58 -13.07 -5.82 3.04
CA LYS A 58 -14.06 -5.02 2.29
C LYS A 58 -14.07 -5.26 0.78
N HIS A 59 -12.92 -5.63 0.22
CA HIS A 59 -12.74 -5.83 -1.22
C HIS A 59 -12.63 -7.31 -1.62
N LYS A 60 -13.09 -8.24 -0.76
CA LYS A 60 -13.06 -9.69 -1.04
C LYS A 60 -13.67 -10.01 -2.41
N GLY A 61 -12.98 -10.85 -3.17
CA GLY A 61 -13.35 -11.29 -4.51
C GLY A 61 -12.82 -10.40 -5.63
N ALA A 62 -12.44 -9.14 -5.34
CA ALA A 62 -11.88 -8.25 -6.35
C ALA A 62 -10.47 -8.70 -6.76
N THR A 63 -10.16 -8.46 -8.03
CA THR A 63 -8.90 -8.80 -8.67
C THR A 63 -8.16 -7.54 -9.10
N GLY A 64 -6.84 -7.62 -9.16
CA GLY A 64 -6.02 -6.48 -9.54
C GLY A 64 -4.55 -6.83 -9.73
N THR A 65 -3.78 -5.79 -10.01
CA THR A 65 -2.33 -5.85 -10.16
C THR A 65 -1.67 -5.11 -9.01
N VAL A 66 -0.65 -5.71 -8.41
CA VAL A 66 0.19 -5.02 -7.41
C VAL A 66 0.96 -3.90 -8.10
N ASP A 67 0.85 -2.67 -7.59
CA ASP A 67 1.60 -1.52 -8.08
C ASP A 67 2.81 -1.22 -7.17
N ALA A 68 2.66 -1.36 -5.86
CA ALA A 68 3.73 -1.10 -4.89
C ALA A 68 3.57 -1.88 -3.59
N ASN A 69 4.68 -2.05 -2.87
CA ASN A 69 4.72 -2.58 -1.50
C ASN A 69 4.96 -1.41 -0.53
N VAL A 70 4.13 -1.29 0.51
CA VAL A 70 4.13 -0.13 1.42
C VAL A 70 3.91 -0.55 2.87
N PHE A 71 4.53 0.14 3.83
CA PHE A 71 4.23 -0.02 5.26
C PHE A 71 3.32 1.12 5.73
N GLN A 72 2.00 0.91 5.64
CA GLN A 72 1.00 1.96 5.87
C GLN A 72 -0.32 1.38 6.44
N ARG A 73 -1.31 2.24 6.62
CA ARG A 73 -2.67 1.85 7.03
C ARG A 73 -3.44 1.36 5.81
N SER A 74 -4.17 0.27 5.95
CA SER A 74 -5.01 -0.29 4.88
C SER A 74 -6.49 0.05 5.06
N VAL A 75 -7.29 -0.28 4.04
CA VAL A 75 -8.75 -0.11 4.07
C VAL A 75 -9.39 -0.81 5.26
N ASP A 76 -8.95 -2.03 5.58
CA ASP A 76 -9.51 -2.84 6.66
C ASP A 76 -8.79 -2.65 8.02
N PHE A 77 -7.58 -2.06 8.03
CA PHE A 77 -6.81 -1.76 9.24
C PHE A 77 -6.47 -0.25 9.36
N PRO A 78 -7.47 0.65 9.46
CA PRO A 78 -7.28 2.10 9.37
C PRO A 78 -6.58 2.73 10.59
N LYS A 79 -6.27 1.94 11.63
CA LYS A 79 -5.59 2.40 12.85
C LYS A 79 -4.18 1.81 13.01
N HIS A 80 -3.79 0.85 12.17
CA HIS A 80 -2.53 0.11 12.32
C HIS A 80 -1.67 0.29 11.08
N HIS A 81 -0.40 0.62 11.27
CA HIS A 81 0.57 0.57 10.18
C HIS A 81 1.05 -0.87 10.06
N THR A 82 0.81 -1.46 8.90
CA THR A 82 1.14 -2.85 8.61
C THR A 82 1.74 -2.96 7.21
N PRO A 83 2.47 -4.04 6.89
CA PRO A 83 2.87 -4.32 5.52
C PRO A 83 1.63 -4.46 4.64
N CYS A 84 1.60 -3.74 3.53
CA CYS A 84 0.48 -3.67 2.59
C CYS A 84 0.96 -3.66 1.14
N HIS A 85 0.05 -3.98 0.23
CA HIS A 85 0.17 -3.73 -1.19
C HIS A 85 -0.71 -2.55 -1.59
N HIS A 86 -0.21 -1.68 -2.46
CA HIS A 86 -1.06 -0.93 -3.35
C HIS A 86 -1.49 -1.84 -4.49
N VAL A 87 -2.79 -2.05 -4.65
CA VAL A 87 -3.36 -2.87 -5.71
C VAL A 87 -4.20 -1.97 -6.60
N LEU A 88 -3.86 -1.92 -7.89
CA LEU A 88 -4.74 -1.40 -8.93
C LEU A 88 -5.77 -2.48 -9.25
N LEU A 89 -6.99 -2.27 -8.79
CA LEU A 89 -8.11 -3.14 -9.10
C LEU A 89 -8.47 -3.04 -10.59
N ASP A 90 -9.05 -4.12 -11.14
CA ASP A 90 -9.44 -4.16 -12.55
C ASP A 90 -10.55 -3.15 -12.91
N ASN A 91 -11.24 -2.61 -11.90
CA ASN A 91 -12.19 -1.50 -12.06
C ASN A 91 -11.52 -0.11 -11.97
N HIS A 92 -10.19 -0.05 -12.09
CA HIS A 92 -9.36 1.16 -12.12
C HIS A 92 -9.23 1.93 -10.80
N PHE A 93 -9.67 1.37 -9.67
CA PHE A 93 -9.40 1.95 -8.34
C PHE A 93 -8.11 1.41 -7.75
N VAL A 94 -7.31 2.29 -7.12
CA VAL A 94 -6.16 1.87 -6.31
C VAL A 94 -6.58 1.75 -4.86
N ILE A 95 -6.25 0.62 -4.23
CA ILE A 95 -6.48 0.40 -2.80
C ILE A 95 -5.19 0.02 -2.09
N THR A 96 -5.12 0.31 -0.79
CA THR A 96 -4.08 -0.21 0.11
C THR A 96 -4.66 -1.39 0.90
N ILE A 97 -4.11 -2.59 0.70
CA ILE A 97 -4.60 -3.84 1.30
C ILE A 97 -3.46 -4.53 2.07
N ASN A 98 -3.76 -5.15 3.23
CA ASN A 98 -2.73 -5.85 4.01
C ASN A 98 -2.21 -7.07 3.23
N VAL A 99 -0.91 -7.38 3.38
CA VAL A 99 -0.24 -8.50 2.68
C VAL A 99 -0.89 -9.87 2.92
N ASN A 100 -1.58 -10.06 4.05
CA ASN A 100 -2.23 -11.33 4.41
C ASN A 100 -3.65 -11.46 3.81
N GLN A 101 -4.13 -10.47 3.06
CA GLN A 101 -5.47 -10.47 2.48
C GLN A 101 -5.47 -10.77 0.97
N VAL A 102 -4.33 -11.18 0.40
CA VAL A 102 -4.16 -11.42 -1.04
C VAL A 102 -3.56 -12.79 -1.35
N GLU A 103 -4.08 -13.42 -2.40
CA GLU A 103 -3.56 -14.66 -3.01
C GLU A 103 -3.22 -14.43 -4.50
N PRO A 104 -2.38 -15.28 -5.12
CA PRO A 104 -2.13 -15.17 -6.55
C PRO A 104 -3.44 -15.41 -7.32
N LEU A 105 -3.69 -14.65 -8.38
CA LEU A 105 -4.86 -14.86 -9.22
C LEU A 105 -4.78 -16.21 -9.93
N GLY A 106 -5.82 -17.04 -9.81
CA GLY A 106 -5.89 -18.38 -10.42
C GLY A 106 -5.43 -19.53 -9.49
N SER A 107 -5.27 -19.26 -8.20
CA SER A 107 -4.84 -20.25 -7.19
C SER A 107 -6.00 -20.96 -6.45
N LEU A 108 -7.24 -20.61 -6.78
CA LEU A 108 -8.47 -21.02 -6.07
C LEU A 108 -9.40 -21.82 -6.96
#